data_AF-A0A945W263-F1
#
_entry.id   AF-A0A945W263-F1
#
_cell.length_a   1.000
_cell.length_b   1.000
_cell.length_c   1.000
_cell.angle_alpha   90.00
_cell.angle_beta   90.00
_cell.angle_gamma   90.00
#
_symmetry.space_group_name_H-M   'P 1'
#
loop_
_entity.id
_entity.type
_entity.pdbx_description
1 polymer ?
#
loop_
_entity_poly.entity_id
_entity_poly.type
_entity_poly.pdbx_seq_one_letter_code
_entity_poly.pdbx_strand_id
1 'polypeptide(L)'
;MSNDIDRAFQAHITEFNAMRDEINLHIGHQNQLINYAIGIVVGTASLFAFGQPNIAQQEPFLLLVASLLMSGISWSFMEASLQINNQGRYIHEKIVPKIQMLIGNQDKEKYHIMRWEDAKISHPKPRLLLQGITAMGKFSIAYIPSIAFIFIFRSITDLSGRSWTNIETSLYWAAIIAALILPIGGLINVPFLLRFNVKSLIFWKKKK
;
A
#
# COMPACT_ATOMS: atom_id res chain seq x y z
N MET A 1 2.88 43.88 -12.84
CA MET A 1 2.48 42.66 -13.57
C MET A 1 3.39 41.46 -13.31
N SER A 2 4.69 41.63 -12.98
CA SER A 2 5.56 40.51 -12.56
C SER A 2 5.22 39.95 -11.16
N ASN A 3 4.92 40.82 -10.18
CA ASN A 3 4.69 40.41 -8.79
C ASN A 3 3.54 39.40 -8.59
N ASP A 4 2.48 39.45 -9.39
CA ASP A 4 1.33 38.54 -9.24
C ASP A 4 1.62 37.15 -9.82
N ILE A 5 2.40 37.09 -10.90
CA ILE A 5 2.87 35.84 -11.50
C ILE A 5 3.86 35.15 -10.56
N ASP A 6 4.78 35.92 -9.97
CA ASP A 6 5.74 35.41 -8.99
C ASP A 6 5.04 34.86 -7.74
N ARG A 7 4.00 35.56 -7.24
CA ARG A 7 3.18 35.07 -6.11
C ARG A 7 2.42 33.80 -6.45
N ALA A 8 1.78 33.73 -7.62
CA ALA A 8 1.05 32.54 -8.06
C ALA A 8 1.99 31.34 -8.26
N PHE A 9 3.19 31.57 -8.80
CA PHE A 9 4.20 30.54 -8.96
C PHE A 9 4.69 30.00 -7.60
N GLN A 10 5.02 30.89 -6.66
CA GLN A 10 5.44 30.51 -5.31
C GLN A 10 4.35 29.73 -4.56
N ALA A 11 3.07 30.11 -4.74
CA ALA A 11 1.95 29.39 -4.15
C ALA A 11 1.87 27.93 -4.65
N HIS A 12 1.99 27.70 -5.96
CA HIS A 12 1.94 26.36 -6.53
C HIS A 12 3.18 25.51 -6.19
N ILE A 13 4.37 26.12 -6.10
CA ILE A 13 5.57 25.42 -5.65
C ILE A 13 5.44 25.02 -4.16
N THR A 14 4.86 25.89 -3.34
CA THR A 14 4.60 25.59 -1.93
C THR A 14 3.59 24.44 -1.78
N GLU A 15 2.48 24.50 -2.53
CA GLU A 15 1.48 23.42 -2.59
C GLU A 15 2.10 22.10 -3.07
N PHE A 16 2.96 22.17 -4.09
CA PHE A 16 3.69 21.01 -4.60
C PHE A 16 4.57 20.37 -3.52
N ASN A 17 5.37 21.18 -2.80
CA ASN A 17 6.25 20.68 -1.75
C ASN A 17 5.47 20.08 -0.58
N ALA A 18 4.39 20.73 -0.15
CA ALA A 18 3.52 20.19 0.90
C ALA A 18 2.96 18.80 0.52
N MET A 19 2.44 18.65 -0.69
CA MET A 19 1.93 17.37 -1.19
C MET A 19 3.03 16.30 -1.29
N ARG A 20 4.24 16.69 -1.66
CA ARG A 20 5.40 15.78 -1.70
C ARG A 20 5.78 15.32 -0.29
N ASP A 21 5.77 16.20 0.70
CA ASP A 21 6.08 15.87 2.08
C ASP A 21 5.03 14.93 2.69
N GLU A 22 3.74 15.13 2.36
CA GLU A 22 2.68 14.18 2.72
C GLU A 22 2.91 12.78 2.11
N ILE A 23 3.27 12.71 0.82
CA ILE A 23 3.63 11.42 0.18
C ILE A 23 4.80 10.76 0.91
N ASN A 24 5.84 11.52 1.26
CA ASN A 24 6.99 11.00 2.01
C ASN A 24 6.60 10.50 3.40
N LEU A 25 5.68 11.19 4.09
CA LEU A 25 5.11 10.75 5.37
C LEU A 25 4.42 9.39 5.22
N HIS A 26 3.56 9.22 4.21
CA HIS A 26 2.88 7.96 3.95
C HIS A 26 3.86 6.82 3.60
N ILE A 27 4.93 7.10 2.86
CA ILE A 27 6.01 6.14 2.60
C ILE A 27 6.71 5.75 3.91
N GLY A 28 6.96 6.71 4.80
CA GLY A 28 7.48 6.46 6.14
C GLY A 28 6.58 5.53 6.96
N HIS A 29 5.28 5.78 6.98
CA HIS A 29 4.29 4.91 7.64
C HIS A 29 4.29 3.50 7.05
N GLN A 30 4.37 3.37 5.72
CA GLN A 30 4.48 2.04 5.08
C GLN A 30 5.70 1.27 5.57
N ASN A 31 6.86 1.92 5.68
CA ASN A 31 8.07 1.25 6.17
C ASN A 31 7.95 0.82 7.64
N GLN A 32 7.30 1.63 8.49
CA GLN A 32 7.01 1.25 9.88
C GLN A 32 6.07 0.04 9.94
N LEU A 33 5.01 0.03 9.13
CA LEU A 33 4.09 -1.11 9.02
C LEU A 33 4.79 -2.39 8.56
N ILE A 34 5.80 -2.30 7.67
CA ILE A 34 6.60 -3.46 7.26
C ILE A 34 7.36 -4.00 8.47
N ASN A 35 8.00 -3.13 9.25
CA ASN A 35 8.76 -3.53 10.43
C ASN A 35 7.85 -4.19 11.48
N TYR A 36 6.64 -3.68 11.69
CA TYR A 36 5.65 -4.32 12.57
C TYR A 36 5.19 -5.68 12.04
N ALA A 37 4.93 -5.81 10.74
CA ALA A 37 4.57 -7.08 10.13
C ALA A 37 5.67 -8.14 10.32
N ILE A 38 6.93 -7.77 10.07
CA ILE A 38 8.09 -8.64 10.31
C ILE A 38 8.17 -9.01 11.80
N GLY A 39 8.00 -8.03 12.69
CA GLY A 39 8.00 -8.27 14.14
C GLY A 39 6.93 -9.27 14.58
N ILE A 40 5.71 -9.18 14.04
CA ILE A 40 4.63 -10.13 14.32
C ILE A 40 4.98 -11.52 13.79
N VAL A 41 5.51 -11.63 12.56
CA VAL A 41 5.90 -12.91 11.99
C VAL A 41 6.98 -13.58 12.84
N VAL A 42 8.04 -12.85 13.19
CA VAL A 42 9.13 -13.36 14.04
C VAL A 42 8.63 -13.71 15.44
N GLY A 43 7.82 -12.85 16.05
CA GLY A 43 7.20 -13.10 17.35
C GLY A 43 6.32 -14.35 17.33
N THR A 44 5.51 -14.53 16.29
CA THR A 44 4.65 -15.71 16.13
C THR A 44 5.47 -16.96 15.87
N ALA A 45 6.53 -16.90 15.06
CA ALA A 45 7.45 -18.01 14.84
C ALA A 45 8.12 -18.47 16.15
N SER A 46 8.42 -17.54 17.06
CA SER A 46 9.00 -17.87 18.37
C SER A 46 8.06 -18.73 19.24
N LEU A 47 6.73 -18.62 19.06
CA LEU A 47 5.74 -19.45 19.77
C LEU A 47 5.89 -20.94 19.45
N PHE A 48 6.45 -21.28 18.29
CA PHE A 48 6.74 -22.65 17.88
C PHE A 48 8.09 -23.16 18.38
N ALA A 49 9.01 -22.26 18.71
CA ALA A 49 10.39 -22.58 19.06
C ALA A 49 10.59 -22.85 20.57
N PHE A 50 9.74 -22.29 21.43
CA PHE A 50 9.89 -22.39 22.88
C PHE A 50 8.89 -23.36 23.52
N GLY A 51 9.40 -24.24 24.40
CA GLY A 51 8.63 -25.16 25.24
C GLY A 51 8.37 -26.56 24.65
N GLN A 52 8.07 -27.52 25.52
CA GLN A 52 7.50 -28.83 25.17
C GLN A 52 6.33 -29.17 26.13
N PRO A 53 5.06 -29.18 25.68
CA PRO A 53 4.60 -28.78 24.35
C PRO A 53 4.87 -27.29 24.08
N ASN A 54 4.99 -26.90 22.80
CA ASN A 54 5.28 -25.51 22.46
C ASN A 54 4.10 -24.58 22.76
N ILE A 55 4.36 -23.27 22.90
CA ILE A 55 3.32 -22.29 23.26
C ILE A 55 2.21 -22.26 22.20
N ALA A 56 2.54 -22.44 20.92
CA ALA A 56 1.53 -22.50 19.85
C ALA A 56 0.53 -23.66 20.01
N GLN A 57 0.92 -24.77 20.66
CA GLN A 57 0.02 -25.87 20.99
C GLN A 57 -0.77 -25.61 22.28
N GLN A 58 -0.17 -24.96 23.26
CA GLN A 58 -0.83 -24.63 24.52
C GLN A 58 -1.88 -23.53 24.35
N GLU A 59 -1.52 -22.47 23.63
CA GLU A 59 -2.33 -21.27 23.42
C GLU A 59 -2.49 -20.95 21.92
N PRO A 60 -3.19 -21.81 21.15
CA PRO A 60 -3.31 -21.68 19.71
C PRO A 60 -4.05 -20.39 19.30
N PHE A 61 -4.89 -19.83 20.17
CA PHE A 61 -5.63 -18.59 19.90
C PHE A 61 -4.71 -17.40 19.57
N LEU A 62 -3.44 -17.40 20.05
CA LEU A 62 -2.46 -16.36 19.74
C LEU A 62 -2.18 -16.25 18.24
N LEU A 63 -2.31 -17.35 17.49
CA LEU A 63 -2.19 -17.34 16.03
C LEU A 63 -3.33 -16.54 15.37
N LEU A 64 -4.54 -16.60 15.93
CA LEU A 64 -5.68 -15.81 15.44
C LEU A 64 -5.51 -14.32 15.75
N VAL A 65 -4.97 -14.00 16.92
CA VAL A 65 -4.61 -12.61 17.27
C VAL A 65 -3.56 -12.07 16.31
N ALA A 66 -2.49 -12.84 16.05
CA ALA A 66 -1.47 -12.47 15.08
C ALA A 66 -2.07 -12.29 13.67
N SER A 67 -2.99 -13.16 13.27
CA SER A 67 -3.71 -13.04 11.99
C SER A 67 -4.49 -11.74 11.89
N LEU A 68 -5.26 -11.37 12.92
CA LEU A 68 -6.05 -10.15 12.95
C LEU A 68 -5.17 -8.89 12.89
N LEU A 69 -4.08 -8.86 13.66
CA LEU A 69 -3.11 -7.76 13.61
C LEU A 69 -2.50 -7.60 12.21
N MET A 70 -2.12 -8.71 11.58
CA MET A 70 -1.59 -8.71 10.22
C MET A 70 -2.62 -8.26 9.18
N SER A 71 -3.89 -8.65 9.33
CA SER A 71 -4.99 -8.13 8.51
C SER A 71 -5.17 -6.62 8.69
N GLY A 72 -5.11 -6.11 9.93
CA GLY A 72 -5.16 -4.67 10.19
C GLY A 72 -4.01 -3.89 9.54
N ILE A 73 -2.78 -4.41 9.65
CA ILE A 73 -1.62 -3.83 8.97
C ILE A 73 -1.82 -3.81 7.45
N SER A 74 -2.33 -4.91 6.89
CA SER A 74 -2.63 -5.03 5.47
C SER A 74 -3.65 -3.98 5.00
N TRP A 75 -4.66 -3.69 5.81
CA TRP A 75 -5.63 -2.61 5.55
C TRP A 75 -4.95 -1.24 5.54
N SER A 76 -4.15 -0.93 6.56
CA SER A 76 -3.41 0.35 6.63
C SER A 76 -2.43 0.53 5.47
N PHE A 77 -1.81 -0.53 4.97
CA PHE A 77 -1.00 -0.48 3.75
C PHE A 77 -1.81 -0.05 2.53
N MET A 78 -3.01 -0.63 2.38
CA MET A 78 -3.89 -0.29 1.26
C MET A 78 -4.33 1.17 1.34
N GLU A 79 -4.71 1.65 2.52
CA GLU A 79 -5.09 3.05 2.74
C GLU A 79 -3.95 4.02 2.42
N ALA A 80 -2.75 3.80 2.96
CA ALA A 80 -1.59 4.63 2.66
C ALA A 80 -1.25 4.64 1.16
N SER A 81 -1.40 3.50 0.49
CA SER A 81 -1.19 3.40 -0.96
C SER A 81 -2.23 4.21 -1.76
N LEU A 82 -3.48 4.22 -1.32
CA LEU A 82 -4.54 5.03 -1.93
C LEU A 82 -4.28 6.53 -1.75
N GLN A 83 -3.84 6.95 -0.56
CA GLN A 83 -3.52 8.35 -0.28
C GLN A 83 -2.34 8.84 -1.14
N ILE A 84 -1.25 8.06 -1.20
CA ILE A 84 -0.10 8.35 -2.06
C ILE A 84 -0.53 8.49 -3.52
N ASN A 85 -1.39 7.60 -4.01
CA ASN A 85 -1.84 7.68 -5.40
C ASN A 85 -2.76 8.88 -5.64
N ASN A 86 -3.68 9.19 -4.72
CA ASN A 86 -4.55 10.35 -4.84
C ASN A 86 -3.77 11.68 -4.85
N GLN A 87 -2.79 11.83 -3.95
CA GLN A 87 -1.90 12.99 -3.90
C GLN A 87 -1.01 13.05 -5.15
N GLY A 88 -0.41 11.94 -5.56
CA GLY A 88 0.39 11.85 -6.78
C GLY A 88 -0.41 12.23 -8.03
N ARG A 89 -1.69 11.81 -8.10
CA ARG A 89 -2.60 12.21 -9.17
C ARG A 89 -2.91 13.70 -9.12
N TYR A 90 -3.20 14.25 -7.95
CA TYR A 90 -3.47 15.68 -7.80
C TYR A 90 -2.28 16.53 -8.26
N ILE A 91 -1.07 16.16 -7.84
CA ILE A 91 0.18 16.80 -8.28
C ILE A 91 0.25 16.79 -9.82
N HIS A 92 0.09 15.62 -10.44
CA HIS A 92 0.30 15.47 -11.88
C HIS A 92 -0.82 16.09 -12.73
N GLU A 93 -2.08 16.00 -12.30
CA GLU A 93 -3.24 16.49 -13.08
C GLU A 93 -3.56 17.96 -12.83
N LYS A 94 -3.20 18.52 -11.67
CA LYS A 94 -3.62 19.87 -11.26
C LYS A 94 -2.44 20.82 -11.01
N ILE A 95 -1.39 20.39 -10.32
CA ILE A 95 -0.31 21.29 -9.91
C ILE A 95 0.71 21.45 -11.03
N VAL A 96 1.24 20.35 -11.57
CA VAL A 96 2.27 20.36 -12.61
C VAL A 96 1.85 21.18 -13.84
N PRO A 97 0.63 21.04 -14.39
CA PRO A 97 0.21 21.85 -15.53
C PRO A 97 0.17 23.35 -15.23
N LYS A 98 -0.25 23.76 -14.03
CA LYS A 98 -0.31 25.18 -13.63
C LYS A 98 1.08 25.77 -13.49
N ILE A 99 2.01 25.04 -12.88
CA ILE A 99 3.42 25.43 -12.76
C ILE A 99 4.02 25.60 -14.17
N GLN A 100 3.78 24.64 -15.08
CA GLN A 100 4.27 24.70 -16.47
C GLN A 100 3.66 25.87 -17.26
N MET A 101 2.40 26.24 -17.01
CA MET A 101 1.78 27.42 -17.65
C MET A 101 2.45 28.72 -17.21
N LEU A 102 2.84 28.84 -15.93
CA LEU A 102 3.45 30.05 -15.38
C LEU A 102 4.91 30.25 -15.79
N ILE A 103 5.66 29.15 -15.97
CA ILE A 103 7.08 29.19 -16.41
C ILE A 103 7.20 29.53 -17.91
N GLY A 104 6.15 29.27 -18.71
CA GLY A 104 6.21 29.42 -20.15
C GLY A 104 7.07 28.34 -20.84
N ASN A 105 7.05 28.31 -22.18
CA ASN A 105 7.73 27.27 -22.96
C ASN A 105 9.27 27.34 -22.91
N GLN A 106 9.86 28.46 -22.46
CA GLN A 106 11.31 28.70 -22.57
C GLN A 106 12.14 28.04 -21.47
N ASP A 107 11.54 27.69 -20.33
CA ASP A 107 12.23 27.07 -19.18
C ASP A 107 11.72 25.65 -18.86
N LYS A 108 10.95 25.05 -19.78
CA LYS A 108 10.37 23.71 -19.61
C LYS A 108 11.40 22.63 -19.29
N GLU A 109 12.60 22.69 -19.87
CA GLU A 109 13.67 21.72 -19.58
C GLU A 109 14.29 21.93 -18.20
N LYS A 110 14.37 23.18 -17.72
CA LYS A 110 14.97 23.54 -16.43
C LYS A 110 14.07 23.14 -15.25
N TYR A 111 12.75 23.14 -15.46
CA TYR A 111 11.76 22.70 -14.47
C TYR A 111 11.14 21.32 -14.78
N HIS A 112 11.58 20.64 -15.85
CA HIS A 112 11.44 19.18 -16.04
C HIS A 112 12.33 18.40 -15.05
N ILE A 113 12.38 18.85 -13.79
CA ILE A 113 13.16 18.26 -12.70
C ILE A 113 12.63 16.86 -12.36
N MET A 114 11.45 16.49 -12.86
CA MET A 114 10.97 15.12 -12.84
C MET A 114 11.08 14.41 -14.20
N ARG A 115 12.28 13.93 -14.54
CA ARG A 115 12.50 12.91 -15.60
C ARG A 115 11.74 11.58 -15.38
N TRP A 116 10.96 11.46 -14.31
CA TRP A 116 10.03 10.36 -14.06
C TRP A 116 8.95 10.29 -15.16
N GLU A 117 8.65 11.41 -15.82
CA GLU A 117 7.72 11.49 -16.94
C GLU A 117 8.30 10.87 -18.23
N ASP A 118 9.60 11.04 -18.47
CA ASP A 118 10.31 10.41 -19.60
C ASP A 118 10.50 8.91 -19.39
N ALA A 119 10.65 8.46 -18.14
CA ALA A 119 10.73 7.04 -17.81
C ALA A 119 9.43 6.28 -18.14
N LYS A 120 8.27 6.95 -18.14
CA LYS A 120 6.96 6.35 -18.46
C LYS A 120 6.74 6.09 -19.95
N ILE A 121 7.47 6.77 -20.84
CA ILE A 121 7.20 6.72 -22.30
C ILE A 121 7.75 5.45 -22.96
N SER A 122 8.64 4.69 -22.30
CA SER A 122 9.28 3.50 -22.87
C SER A 122 9.34 2.30 -21.90
N HIS A 123 8.21 1.96 -21.28
CA HIS A 123 8.12 0.73 -20.50
C HIS A 123 7.22 -0.30 -21.19
N PRO A 124 7.78 -1.42 -21.69
CA PRO A 124 6.96 -2.48 -22.25
C PRO A 124 6.00 -3.00 -21.17
N LYS A 125 4.77 -3.34 -21.58
CA LYS A 125 3.68 -3.90 -20.75
C LYS A 125 4.12 -4.84 -19.59
N PRO A 126 5.12 -5.74 -19.73
CA PRO A 126 5.63 -6.56 -18.63
C PRO A 126 6.20 -5.77 -17.43
N ARG A 127 6.81 -4.60 -17.64
CA ARG A 127 7.41 -3.81 -16.54
C ARG A 127 6.34 -3.11 -15.68
N LEU A 128 5.20 -2.75 -16.28
CA LEU A 128 4.00 -2.27 -15.57
C LEU A 128 3.38 -3.38 -14.70
N LEU A 129 3.33 -4.62 -15.22
CA LEU A 129 2.93 -5.78 -14.44
C LEU A 129 3.90 -6.05 -13.29
N LEU A 130 5.21 -6.02 -13.54
CA LEU A 130 6.24 -6.14 -12.50
C LEU A 130 6.12 -5.05 -11.44
N GLN A 131 5.88 -3.79 -11.80
CA GLN A 131 5.63 -2.71 -10.82
C GLN A 131 4.34 -2.94 -10.04
N GLY A 132 3.28 -3.44 -10.68
CA GLY A 132 2.06 -3.87 -10.00
C GLY A 132 2.32 -5.01 -9.01
N ILE A 133 3.12 -6.00 -9.40
CA ILE A 133 3.54 -7.13 -8.55
C ILE A 133 4.43 -6.63 -7.40
N THR A 134 5.32 -5.67 -7.64
CA THR A 134 6.20 -5.12 -6.60
C THR A 134 5.40 -4.26 -5.61
N ALA A 135 4.40 -3.52 -6.09
CA ALA A 135 3.47 -2.76 -5.27
C ALA A 135 2.54 -3.69 -4.45
N MET A 136 2.04 -4.77 -5.07
CA MET A 136 1.31 -5.84 -4.37
C MET A 136 2.23 -6.62 -3.42
N GLY A 137 3.53 -6.71 -3.70
CA GLY A 137 4.51 -7.43 -2.90
C GLY A 137 4.58 -6.92 -1.45
N LYS A 138 4.49 -5.60 -1.25
CA LYS A 138 4.44 -5.02 0.11
C LYS A 138 3.19 -5.42 0.88
N PHE A 139 2.04 -5.48 0.20
CA PHE A 139 0.77 -5.95 0.78
C PHE A 139 0.84 -7.44 1.13
N SER A 140 1.46 -8.25 0.28
CA SER A 140 1.63 -9.69 0.49
C SER A 140 2.41 -10.04 1.76
N ILE A 141 3.34 -9.17 2.20
CA ILE A 141 4.11 -9.36 3.45
C ILE A 141 3.19 -9.45 4.67
N ALA A 142 2.09 -8.70 4.69
CA ALA A 142 1.13 -8.74 5.80
C ALA A 142 -0.02 -9.73 5.53
N TYR A 143 -0.53 -9.74 4.30
CA TYR A 143 -1.71 -10.52 3.93
C TYR A 143 -1.48 -12.04 3.93
N ILE A 144 -0.37 -12.51 3.34
CA ILE A 144 -0.11 -13.96 3.23
C ILE A 144 0.07 -14.58 4.62
N PRO A 145 0.88 -14.02 5.54
CA PRO A 145 0.99 -14.58 6.88
C PRO A 145 -0.32 -14.52 7.67
N SER A 146 -1.15 -13.49 7.47
CA SER A 146 -2.47 -13.41 8.10
C SER A 146 -3.33 -14.64 7.76
N ILE A 147 -3.38 -15.01 6.47
CA ILE A 147 -4.09 -16.22 6.02
C ILE A 147 -3.41 -17.47 6.55
N ALA A 148 -2.08 -17.55 6.48
CA ALA A 148 -1.32 -18.71 6.93
C ALA A 148 -1.59 -19.01 8.41
N PHE A 149 -1.64 -17.99 9.28
CA PHE A 149 -1.93 -18.18 10.70
C PHE A 149 -3.32 -18.76 10.97
N ILE A 150 -4.34 -18.40 10.16
CA ILE A 150 -5.68 -19.01 10.25
C ILE A 150 -5.61 -20.51 9.93
N PHE A 151 -4.90 -20.89 8.87
CA PHE A 151 -4.72 -22.29 8.47
C PHE A 151 -3.89 -23.09 9.48
N ILE A 152 -2.85 -22.48 10.05
CA ILE A 152 -2.00 -23.12 11.06
C ILE A 152 -2.82 -23.34 12.34
N PHE A 153 -3.61 -22.36 12.79
CA PHE A 153 -4.53 -22.52 13.92
C PHE A 153 -5.50 -23.69 13.70
N ARG A 154 -6.15 -23.74 12.52
CA ARG A 154 -7.09 -24.81 12.18
C ARG A 154 -6.41 -26.18 12.19
N SER A 155 -5.23 -26.29 11.58
CA SER A 155 -4.45 -27.54 11.55
C SER A 155 -4.06 -28.02 12.94
N ILE A 156 -3.57 -27.13 13.82
CA ILE A 156 -3.15 -27.49 15.18
C ILE A 156 -4.33 -27.96 16.01
N THR A 157 -5.44 -27.21 15.97
CA THR A 157 -6.64 -27.55 16.75
C THR A 157 -7.27 -28.86 16.27
N ASP A 158 -7.41 -29.07 14.96
CA ASP A 158 -7.95 -30.31 14.40
C ASP A 158 -7.08 -31.53 14.75
N LEU A 159 -5.74 -31.41 14.69
CA LEU A 159 -4.81 -32.49 15.07
C LEU A 159 -4.87 -32.83 16.56
N SER A 160 -5.12 -31.84 17.41
CA SER A 160 -5.22 -32.03 18.86
C SER A 160 -6.53 -32.68 19.30
N GLY A 161 -7.55 -32.74 18.43
CA GLY A 161 -8.89 -33.26 18.77
C GLY A 161 -9.66 -32.44 19.81
N ARG A 162 -9.16 -31.25 20.16
CA ARG A 162 -9.78 -30.34 21.13
C ARG A 162 -11.00 -29.64 20.52
N SER A 163 -12.06 -29.51 21.31
CA SER A 163 -13.19 -28.65 20.97
C SER A 163 -12.82 -27.17 21.07
N TRP A 164 -13.37 -26.37 20.17
CA TRP A 164 -13.12 -24.93 20.12
C TRP A 164 -13.81 -24.22 21.27
N THR A 165 -13.11 -23.27 21.89
CA THR A 165 -13.73 -22.35 22.84
C THR A 165 -14.56 -21.30 22.11
N ASN A 166 -15.49 -20.65 22.83
CA ASN A 166 -16.30 -19.57 22.28
C ASN A 166 -15.42 -18.40 21.78
N ILE A 167 -14.35 -18.07 22.53
CA ILE A 167 -13.42 -16.99 22.18
C ILE A 167 -12.68 -17.33 20.87
N GLU A 168 -12.14 -18.55 20.75
CA GLU A 168 -11.48 -18.99 19.52
C GLU A 168 -12.41 -18.99 18.33
N THR A 169 -13.66 -19.43 18.52
CA THR A 169 -14.66 -19.43 17.46
C THR A 169 -14.95 -18.01 16.97
N SER A 170 -15.15 -17.06 17.90
CA SER A 170 -15.34 -15.65 17.54
C SER A 170 -14.11 -15.05 16.84
N LEU A 171 -12.90 -15.30 17.34
CA LEU A 171 -11.66 -14.82 16.74
C LEU A 171 -11.42 -15.43 15.35
N TYR A 172 -11.73 -16.70 15.15
CA TYR A 172 -11.58 -17.39 13.88
C TYR A 172 -12.47 -16.78 12.81
N TRP A 173 -13.75 -16.56 13.12
CA TRP A 173 -14.66 -15.89 12.19
C TRP A 173 -14.26 -14.44 11.93
N ALA A 174 -13.83 -13.70 12.96
CA ALA A 174 -13.32 -12.35 12.78
C ALA A 174 -12.09 -12.33 11.85
N ALA A 175 -11.17 -13.28 12.00
CA ALA A 175 -9.97 -13.37 11.17
C ALA A 175 -10.31 -13.72 9.71
N ILE A 176 -11.25 -14.65 9.49
CA ILE A 176 -11.76 -14.96 8.14
C ILE A 176 -12.40 -13.72 7.50
N ILE A 177 -13.28 -13.03 8.21
CA ILE A 177 -13.96 -11.84 7.70
C ILE A 177 -12.94 -10.76 7.36
N ALA A 178 -11.98 -10.49 8.25
CA ALA A 178 -10.91 -9.52 8.01
C ALA A 178 -10.06 -9.89 6.79
N ALA A 179 -9.69 -11.17 6.65
CA ALA A 179 -8.93 -11.67 5.51
C ALA A 179 -9.72 -11.59 4.19
N LEU A 180 -11.04 -11.75 4.20
CA LEU A 180 -11.89 -11.68 3.00
C LEU A 180 -12.23 -10.24 2.58
N ILE A 181 -12.38 -9.31 3.52
CA ILE A 181 -12.70 -7.91 3.22
C ILE A 181 -11.57 -7.25 2.40
N LEU A 182 -10.32 -7.58 2.69
CA LEU A 182 -9.14 -7.01 2.04
C LEU A 182 -9.09 -7.21 0.52
N PRO A 183 -9.17 -8.44 -0.04
CA PRO A 183 -9.18 -8.64 -1.49
C PRO A 183 -10.42 -8.00 -2.13
N ILE A 184 -11.57 -7.94 -1.45
CA ILE A 184 -12.77 -7.27 -1.96
C ILE A 184 -12.54 -5.75 -2.05
N GLY A 185 -12.04 -5.13 -0.99
CA GLY A 185 -11.69 -3.70 -0.97
C GLY A 185 -10.59 -3.36 -1.99
N GLY A 186 -9.62 -4.25 -2.18
CA GLY A 186 -8.62 -4.14 -3.23
C GLY A 186 -9.24 -4.20 -4.63
N LEU A 187 -10.08 -5.19 -4.91
CA LEU A 187 -10.73 -5.38 -6.22
C LEU A 187 -11.67 -4.23 -6.60
N ILE A 188 -12.35 -3.62 -5.63
CA ILE A 188 -13.18 -2.41 -5.87
C ILE A 188 -12.30 -1.22 -6.27
N ASN A 189 -11.07 -1.14 -5.74
CA ASN A 189 -10.16 -0.03 -5.99
C ASN A 189 -9.18 -0.26 -7.16
N VAL A 190 -8.94 -1.50 -7.58
CA VAL A 190 -8.07 -1.84 -8.74
C VAL A 190 -8.50 -1.14 -10.04
N PRO A 191 -9.80 -1.05 -10.42
CA PRO A 191 -10.24 -0.30 -11.59
C PRO A 191 -9.88 1.20 -11.51
N PHE A 192 -9.89 1.77 -10.30
CA PHE A 192 -9.49 3.15 -10.05
C PHE A 192 -7.98 3.34 -10.23
N LEU A 193 -7.18 2.41 -9.70
CA LEU A 193 -5.72 2.37 -9.86
C LEU A 193 -5.30 2.17 -11.34
N LEU A 194 -6.00 1.29 -12.07
CA LEU A 194 -5.72 1.00 -13.49
C LEU A 194 -6.15 2.14 -14.42
N ARG A 195 -7.26 2.83 -14.13
CA ARG A 195 -7.69 4.00 -14.92
C ARG A 195 -6.66 5.13 -14.93
N PHE A 196 -5.86 5.28 -13.87
CA PHE A 196 -4.78 6.25 -13.80
C PHE A 196 -3.67 5.97 -14.82
N ASN A 197 -3.20 4.72 -14.91
CA ASN A 197 -2.17 4.34 -15.87
C ASN A 197 -2.63 4.48 -17.32
N VAL A 198 -3.91 4.21 -17.62
CA VAL A 198 -4.43 4.27 -18.99
C VAL A 198 -4.73 5.71 -19.43
N LYS A 199 -5.30 6.56 -18.56
CA LYS A 199 -5.62 7.96 -18.93
C LYS A 199 -4.37 8.82 -19.10
N SER A 200 -3.32 8.65 -18.28
CA SER A 200 -2.05 9.36 -18.47
C SER A 200 -1.38 8.98 -19.81
N LEU A 201 -1.55 7.73 -20.25
CA LEU A 201 -1.04 7.25 -21.55
C LEU A 201 -1.83 7.80 -22.75
N ILE A 202 -3.15 7.91 -22.63
CA ILE A 202 -4.02 8.40 -23.73
C ILE A 202 -3.90 9.92 -23.91
N PHE A 203 -3.78 10.69 -22.83
CA PHE A 203 -3.66 12.15 -22.90
C PHE A 203 -2.38 12.60 -23.64
N TRP A 204 -1.30 11.81 -23.54
CA TRP A 204 -0.04 12.06 -24.24
C TRP A 204 -0.07 11.67 -25.74
N LYS A 205 -0.82 10.62 -26.10
CA LYS A 205 -0.94 10.19 -27.51
C LYS A 205 -1.70 11.18 -28.39
N LYS A 206 -2.53 12.05 -27.81
CA LYS A 206 -3.30 13.08 -28.53
C LYS A 206 -2.56 14.41 -28.72
N LYS A 207 -1.34 14.55 -28.20
CA LYS A 207 -0.50 15.76 -28.33
C LYS A 207 0.70 15.60 -29.27
N LYS A 208 0.79 14.48 -30.00
CA LYS A 208 1.61 14.34 -31.20
C LYS A 208 0.71 14.41 -32.42
#